data_AF-A0A5B1BUI9-F1
#
_entry.id   AF-A0A5B1BUI9-F1
#
_cell.length_a   1.000
_cell.length_b   1.000
_cell.length_c   1.000
_cell.angle_alpha   90.00
_cell.angle_beta   90.00
_cell.angle_gamma   90.00
#
_symmetry.space_group_name_H-M   'P 1'
#
loop_
_entity.id
_entity.type
_entity.pdbx_description
1 polymer ?
#
loop_
_entity_poly.entity_id
_entity_poly.type
_entity_poly.pdbx_seq_one_letter_code
_entity_poly.pdbx_strand_id
1 'polypeptide(L)'
;MDLDRITHPLRLAKGSHRPGSGKGCAMNVISYINGDARVSDFPACSARPLAAFVQSCNDLLAGPGDYLSPQDSMLALDLGWQTVGTAGVARSVVHAWVADLLTSPSWGVVQYVRITTMQAIYDIAELHRRAARADMPRPASWEAAYDVVVGAARSYGPASTLPGAHALQAAWQSTLLADDHRQGALDAVTGSAVRAHALATGTAASDRFARITGCAIASWRHLASLDDPHRCRGVANQRSVRRVGA
;
A
#
# COMPACT_ATOMS: atom_id res chain seq x y z
N MET A 1 -27.38 5.54 16.05
CA MET A 1 -26.01 5.94 16.43
C MET A 1 -26.13 6.68 17.74
N ASP A 2 -25.58 6.13 18.82
CA ASP A 2 -25.70 6.70 20.16
C ASP A 2 -24.60 7.77 20.34
N LEU A 3 -24.95 9.02 20.02
CA LEU A 3 -24.03 10.16 19.97
C LEU A 3 -23.52 10.57 21.36
N ASP A 4 -24.23 10.17 22.43
CA ASP A 4 -23.93 10.54 23.82
C ASP A 4 -22.72 9.79 24.39
N ARG A 5 -22.19 8.79 23.67
CA ARG A 5 -20.96 8.05 24.02
C ARG A 5 -19.67 8.72 23.51
N ILE A 6 -19.76 9.76 22.67
CA ILE A 6 -18.57 10.46 22.16
C ILE A 6 -18.15 11.52 23.17
N THR A 7 -17.37 11.11 24.18
CA THR A 7 -16.84 12.04 25.19
C THR A 7 -15.74 12.94 24.64
N HIS A 8 -15.09 12.55 23.53
CA HIS A 8 -14.09 13.33 22.80
C HIS A 8 -14.22 13.06 21.30
N PRO A 9 -14.25 14.09 20.43
CA PRO A 9 -14.24 13.86 18.98
C PRO A 9 -12.97 13.13 18.58
N LEU A 10 -13.11 12.07 17.76
CA LEU A 10 -11.97 11.30 17.27
C LEU A 10 -11.03 12.21 16.47
N ARG A 11 -9.73 12.16 16.81
CA ARG A 11 -8.68 12.87 16.06
C ARG A 11 -7.75 11.87 15.41
N LEU A 12 -7.43 12.10 14.14
CA LEU A 12 -6.50 11.25 13.43
C LEU A 12 -5.08 11.46 13.94
N ALA A 13 -4.41 10.35 14.24
CA ALA A 13 -3.09 10.34 14.83
C ALA A 13 -2.25 9.16 14.33
N LYS A 14 -0.94 9.32 14.45
CA LYS A 14 0.08 8.31 14.14
C LYS A 14 0.02 7.11 15.08
N GLY A 15 0.30 5.94 14.53
CA GLY A 15 0.53 4.70 15.28
C GLY A 15 -0.75 3.93 15.61
N SER A 16 -0.59 2.89 16.42
CA SER A 16 -1.71 2.04 16.86
C SER A 16 -2.34 2.60 18.13
N HIS A 17 -3.67 2.62 18.18
CA HIS A 17 -4.44 3.27 19.25
C HIS A 17 -5.26 2.27 20.05
N ARG A 18 -5.46 2.58 21.34
CA ARG A 18 -6.35 1.81 22.22
C ARG A 18 -7.79 2.35 22.15
N PRO A 19 -8.81 1.49 22.29
CA PRO A 19 -10.19 1.93 22.46
C PRO A 19 -10.31 2.99 23.56
N GLY A 20 -11.11 4.03 23.31
CA GLY A 20 -11.35 5.12 24.28
C GLY A 20 -10.26 6.20 24.37
N SER A 21 -9.16 6.08 23.62
CA SER A 21 -8.08 7.09 23.65
C SER A 21 -8.40 8.43 22.96
N GLY A 22 -9.52 8.51 22.23
CA GLY A 22 -9.84 9.66 21.37
C GLY A 22 -8.96 9.77 20.11
N LYS A 23 -8.08 8.79 19.88
CA LYS A 23 -7.16 8.72 18.74
C LYS A 23 -7.49 7.54 17.83
N GLY A 24 -7.23 7.69 16.54
CA GLY A 24 -7.34 6.62 15.54
C GLY A 24 -6.54 6.97 14.29
N CYS A 25 -6.22 5.97 13.46
CA CYS A 25 -5.76 6.23 12.09
C CYS A 25 -6.96 6.24 11.13
N ALA A 26 -6.75 6.65 9.87
CA ALA A 26 -7.79 6.61 8.85
C ALA A 26 -8.45 5.21 8.73
N MET A 27 -7.66 4.13 8.81
CA MET A 27 -8.21 2.77 8.71
C MET A 27 -9.10 2.38 9.89
N ASN A 28 -8.87 2.93 11.09
CA ASN A 28 -9.80 2.72 12.21
C ASN A 28 -11.16 3.37 11.95
N VAL A 29 -11.19 4.53 11.29
CA VAL A 29 -12.43 5.18 10.85
C VAL A 29 -13.17 4.32 9.84
N ILE A 30 -12.45 3.78 8.85
CA ILE A 30 -13.03 2.84 7.87
C ILE A 30 -13.62 1.61 8.57
N SER A 31 -12.86 0.99 9.49
CA SER A 31 -13.29 -0.18 10.26
C SER A 31 -14.55 0.10 11.08
N TYR A 32 -14.60 1.26 11.75
CA TYR A 32 -15.77 1.70 12.51
C TYR A 32 -17.00 1.90 11.62
N ILE A 33 -16.86 2.61 10.49
CA ILE A 33 -17.98 2.89 9.58
C ILE A 33 -18.47 1.61 8.88
N ASN A 34 -17.55 0.69 8.56
CA ASN A 34 -17.91 -0.62 8.01
C ASN A 34 -18.70 -1.49 9.00
N GLY A 35 -18.68 -1.15 10.30
CA GLY A 35 -19.34 -1.92 11.34
C GLY A 35 -18.57 -3.19 11.72
N ASP A 36 -17.23 -3.17 11.61
CA ASP A 36 -16.41 -4.29 12.07
C ASP A 36 -16.66 -4.57 13.55
N ALA A 37 -16.75 -5.86 13.92
CA ALA A 37 -16.96 -6.27 15.31
C ALA A 37 -15.88 -5.74 16.28
N ARG A 38 -14.67 -5.50 15.75
CA ARG A 38 -13.57 -4.85 16.45
C ARG A 38 -12.89 -3.87 15.51
N VAL A 39 -12.79 -2.61 15.96
CA VAL A 39 -12.05 -1.56 15.23
C VAL A 39 -10.59 -1.99 15.08
N SER A 40 -10.10 -1.97 13.84
CA SER A 40 -8.80 -2.48 13.41
C SER A 40 -8.14 -1.53 12.42
N ASP A 41 -6.82 -1.65 12.26
CA ASP A 41 -6.06 -1.01 11.17
C ASP A 41 -6.27 -1.72 9.82
N PHE A 42 -6.88 -2.91 9.85
CA PHE A 42 -7.19 -3.74 8.70
C PHE A 42 -8.70 -4.02 8.66
N PRO A 43 -9.52 -3.08 8.13
CA PRO A 43 -10.95 -3.26 8.02
C PRO A 43 -11.31 -4.48 7.19
N ALA A 44 -12.41 -5.16 7.52
CA ALA A 44 -12.82 -6.36 6.77
C ALA A 44 -13.17 -6.07 5.30
N CYS A 45 -13.60 -4.85 4.98
CA CYS A 45 -13.93 -4.40 3.63
C CYS A 45 -12.72 -3.97 2.78
N SER A 46 -11.54 -3.84 3.37
CA SER A 46 -10.34 -3.34 2.70
C SER A 46 -9.31 -4.44 2.47
N ALA A 47 -8.68 -4.46 1.29
CA ALA A 47 -7.50 -5.29 1.09
C ALA A 47 -6.42 -4.91 2.10
N ARG A 48 -5.96 -5.89 2.89
CA ARG A 48 -4.89 -5.72 3.88
C ARG A 48 -3.62 -5.03 3.33
N PRO A 49 -3.11 -5.34 2.12
CA PRO A 49 -1.96 -4.61 1.59
C PRO A 49 -2.22 -3.11 1.40
N LEU A 50 -3.41 -2.73 0.91
CA LEU A 50 -3.77 -1.32 0.73
C LEU A 50 -3.95 -0.61 2.07
N ALA A 51 -4.55 -1.29 3.05
CA ALA A 51 -4.68 -0.77 4.41
C ALA A 51 -3.32 -0.46 5.05
N ALA A 52 -2.29 -1.30 4.81
CA ALA A 52 -0.94 -1.06 5.28
C ALA A 52 -0.28 0.17 4.63
N PHE A 53 -0.52 0.40 3.34
CA PHE A 53 -0.10 1.64 2.66
C PHE A 53 -0.78 2.87 3.25
N VAL A 54 -2.10 2.83 3.47
CA VAL A 54 -2.84 3.96 4.06
C VAL A 54 -2.39 4.23 5.51
N GLN A 55 -2.19 3.19 6.32
CA GLN A 55 -1.66 3.33 7.68
C GLN A 55 -0.29 4.03 7.67
N SER A 56 0.61 3.58 6.80
CA SER A 56 1.94 4.17 6.70
C SER A 56 1.90 5.61 6.20
N CYS A 57 0.98 5.90 5.26
CA CYS A 57 0.73 7.27 4.79
C CYS A 57 0.19 8.15 5.92
N ASN A 58 -0.79 7.67 6.70
CA ASN A 58 -1.32 8.36 7.88
C ASN A 58 -0.20 8.71 8.87
N ASP A 59 0.68 7.75 9.15
CA ASP A 59 1.78 7.94 10.10
C ASP A 59 2.85 8.92 9.61
N LEU A 60 3.08 9.00 8.30
CA LEU A 60 3.98 9.96 7.67
C LEU A 60 3.37 11.36 7.54
N LEU A 61 2.05 11.46 7.48
CA LEU A 61 1.29 12.72 7.43
C LEU A 61 1.14 13.38 8.81
N ALA A 62 1.33 12.63 9.90
CA ALA A 62 1.21 13.18 11.24
C ALA A 62 2.28 14.25 11.51
N GLY A 63 1.83 15.41 11.99
CA GLY A 63 2.70 16.54 12.34
C GLY A 63 3.24 16.46 13.77
N PRO A 64 3.83 17.57 14.27
CA PRO A 64 4.28 17.67 15.66
C PRO A 64 3.14 17.36 16.64
N GLY A 65 3.37 16.45 17.57
CA GLY A 65 2.35 15.96 18.53
C GLY A 65 1.56 14.74 18.06
N ASP A 66 2.01 14.08 16.99
CA ASP A 66 1.47 12.82 16.45
C ASP A 66 0.06 12.91 15.85
N TYR A 67 -0.53 14.11 15.74
CA TYR A 67 -1.83 14.32 15.11
C TYR A 67 -1.68 14.76 13.65
N LEU A 68 -2.66 14.39 12.83
CA LEU A 68 -2.77 14.92 11.48
C LEU A 68 -3.40 16.32 11.53
N SER A 69 -2.99 17.19 10.61
CA SER A 69 -3.69 18.45 10.36
C SER A 69 -5.10 18.16 9.77
N PRO A 70 -6.03 19.12 9.75
CA PRO A 70 -7.32 18.92 9.09
C PRO A 70 -7.19 18.53 7.61
N GLN A 71 -6.24 19.12 6.89
CA GLN A 71 -5.98 18.83 5.48
C GLN A 71 -5.43 17.41 5.30
N ASP A 72 -4.45 17.02 6.12
CA ASP A 72 -3.86 15.68 6.07
C ASP A 72 -4.86 14.61 6.51
N SER A 73 -5.74 14.94 7.45
CA SER A 73 -6.81 14.05 7.88
C SER A 73 -7.77 13.75 6.72
N MET A 74 -8.15 14.77 5.95
CA MET A 74 -8.99 14.59 4.77
C MET A 74 -8.28 13.74 3.70
N LEU A 75 -6.98 13.96 3.47
CA LEU A 75 -6.20 13.16 2.53
C LEU A 75 -6.13 11.68 2.96
N ALA A 76 -5.80 11.42 4.23
CA ALA A 76 -5.71 10.06 4.76
C ALA A 76 -7.08 9.33 4.71
N LEU A 77 -8.17 10.04 5.03
CA LEU A 77 -9.52 9.49 4.94
C LEU A 77 -9.95 9.22 3.49
N ASP A 78 -9.63 10.12 2.55
CA ASP A 78 -9.92 9.91 1.13
C ASP A 78 -9.21 8.65 0.61
N LEU A 79 -7.91 8.51 0.88
CA LEU A 79 -7.16 7.30 0.55
C LEU A 79 -7.75 6.06 1.24
N GLY A 80 -8.11 6.15 2.51
CA GLY A 80 -8.78 5.07 3.25
C GLY A 80 -10.10 4.65 2.59
N TRP A 81 -10.92 5.61 2.17
CA TRP A 81 -12.22 5.35 1.53
C TRP A 81 -12.07 4.65 0.17
N GLN A 82 -11.00 4.96 -0.57
CA GLN A 82 -10.71 4.29 -1.84
C GLN A 82 -10.36 2.80 -1.66
N THR A 83 -9.99 2.36 -0.45
CA THR A 83 -9.75 0.94 -0.16
C THR A 83 -11.03 0.14 0.11
N VAL A 84 -12.18 0.79 0.32
CA VAL A 84 -13.43 0.09 0.63
C VAL A 84 -13.88 -0.76 -0.57
N GLY A 85 -14.24 -2.02 -0.29
CA GLY A 85 -14.67 -2.99 -1.30
C GLY A 85 -13.52 -3.67 -2.05
N THR A 86 -12.28 -3.48 -1.61
CA THR A 86 -11.10 -4.11 -2.25
C THR A 86 -10.72 -5.46 -1.64
N ALA A 87 -11.36 -5.86 -0.54
CA ALA A 87 -11.16 -7.17 0.07
C ALA A 87 -11.68 -8.32 -0.80
N GLY A 88 -11.15 -9.54 -0.59
CA GLY A 88 -11.71 -10.76 -1.18
C GLY A 88 -11.52 -10.94 -2.70
N VAL A 89 -10.59 -10.21 -3.32
CA VAL A 89 -10.32 -10.33 -4.77
C VAL A 89 -9.70 -11.68 -5.15
N ALA A 90 -9.81 -12.03 -6.42
CA ALA A 90 -9.21 -13.23 -6.98
C ALA A 90 -7.66 -13.24 -6.85
N ARG A 91 -7.08 -14.44 -6.74
CA ARG A 91 -5.63 -14.64 -6.66
C ARG A 91 -4.88 -14.02 -7.85
N SER A 92 -5.48 -14.02 -9.04
CA SER A 92 -4.90 -13.39 -10.24
C SER A 92 -4.65 -11.89 -10.04
N VAL A 93 -5.57 -11.18 -9.37
CA VAL A 93 -5.41 -9.76 -9.03
C VAL A 93 -4.23 -9.56 -8.09
N VAL A 94 -4.08 -10.40 -7.07
CA VAL A 94 -2.96 -10.31 -6.12
C VAL A 94 -1.62 -10.48 -6.84
N HIS A 95 -1.48 -11.49 -7.71
CA HIS A 95 -0.23 -11.66 -8.46
C HIS A 95 0.02 -10.49 -9.41
N ALA A 96 -0.99 -10.02 -10.15
CA ALA A 96 -0.83 -8.86 -11.03
C ALA A 96 -0.40 -7.60 -10.26
N TRP A 97 -1.02 -7.35 -9.11
CA TRP A 97 -0.70 -6.19 -8.28
C TRP A 97 0.69 -6.28 -7.67
N VAL A 98 1.13 -7.46 -7.25
CA VAL A 98 2.51 -7.66 -6.78
C VAL A 98 3.51 -7.42 -7.92
N ALA A 99 3.21 -7.83 -9.15
CA ALA A 99 4.06 -7.50 -10.29
C ALA A 99 4.19 -5.97 -10.49
N ASP A 100 3.08 -5.23 -10.35
CA ASP A 100 3.09 -3.76 -10.42
C ASP A 100 3.82 -3.13 -9.22
N LEU A 101 3.62 -3.63 -8.00
CA LEU A 101 4.35 -3.21 -6.79
C LEU A 101 5.86 -3.34 -6.98
N LEU A 102 6.30 -4.41 -7.65
CA LEU A 102 7.70 -4.64 -7.94
C LEU A 102 8.21 -3.72 -9.05
N THR A 103 7.48 -3.57 -10.15
CA THR A 103 8.05 -3.07 -11.43
C THR A 103 7.41 -1.82 -12.02
N SER A 104 6.35 -1.29 -11.42
CA SER A 104 5.71 -0.08 -11.94
C SER A 104 6.71 1.07 -12.02
N PRO A 105 6.83 1.75 -13.17
CA PRO A 105 7.80 2.84 -13.35
C PRO A 105 7.47 4.07 -12.49
N SER A 106 6.20 4.26 -12.13
CA SER A 106 5.74 5.43 -11.38
C SER A 106 5.76 5.23 -9.86
N TRP A 107 5.56 4.00 -9.39
CA TRP A 107 5.40 3.73 -7.95
C TRP A 107 6.01 2.41 -7.47
N GLY A 108 6.55 1.57 -8.34
CA GLY A 108 7.11 0.27 -7.95
C GLY A 108 8.45 0.41 -7.22
N VAL A 109 8.84 -0.63 -6.47
CA VAL A 109 10.06 -0.62 -5.65
C VAL A 109 11.35 -0.80 -6.45
N VAL A 110 11.28 -1.22 -7.72
CA VAL A 110 12.45 -1.36 -8.62
C VAL A 110 13.24 -0.05 -8.76
N GLN A 111 12.60 1.11 -8.60
CA GLN A 111 13.26 2.42 -8.67
C GLN A 111 14.31 2.63 -7.56
N TYR A 112 14.31 1.79 -6.51
CA TYR A 112 15.23 1.89 -5.38
C TYR A 112 16.45 0.97 -5.48
N VAL A 113 16.48 0.10 -6.50
CA VAL A 113 17.60 -0.83 -6.68
C VAL A 113 18.62 -0.34 -7.70
N ARG A 114 19.83 -0.87 -7.62
CA ARG A 114 20.89 -0.61 -8.60
C ARG A 114 20.48 -1.21 -9.94
N ILE A 115 20.93 -0.60 -11.04
CA ILE A 115 20.66 -1.07 -12.41
C ILE A 115 21.03 -2.55 -12.57
N THR A 116 22.16 -2.97 -12.00
CA THR A 116 22.66 -4.36 -12.07
C THR A 116 21.76 -5.37 -11.37
N THR A 117 20.83 -4.95 -10.51
CA THR A 117 19.92 -5.82 -9.76
C THR A 117 18.47 -5.68 -10.20
N MET A 118 18.15 -4.74 -11.10
CA MET A 118 16.78 -4.54 -11.59
C MET A 118 16.23 -5.79 -12.27
N GLN A 119 17.06 -6.49 -13.06
CA GLN A 119 16.63 -7.67 -13.81
C GLN A 119 16.05 -8.75 -12.89
N ALA A 120 16.66 -8.99 -11.73
CA ALA A 120 16.15 -9.97 -10.78
C ALA A 120 14.73 -9.64 -10.26
N ILE A 121 14.40 -8.35 -10.11
CA ILE A 121 13.05 -7.92 -9.76
C ILE A 121 12.08 -8.11 -10.93
N TYR A 122 12.51 -7.78 -12.16
CA TYR A 122 11.69 -7.99 -13.36
C TYR A 122 11.39 -9.47 -13.60
N ASP A 123 12.36 -10.37 -13.38
CA ASP A 123 12.19 -11.81 -13.55
C ASP A 123 11.11 -12.35 -12.58
N ILE A 124 11.16 -11.96 -11.31
CA ILE A 124 10.12 -12.32 -10.31
C ILE A 124 8.77 -11.73 -10.70
N ALA A 125 8.72 -10.47 -11.12
CA ALA A 125 7.47 -9.83 -11.55
C ALA A 125 6.85 -10.53 -12.77
N GLU A 126 7.66 -11.05 -13.69
CA GLU A 126 7.15 -11.84 -14.82
C GLU A 126 6.53 -13.17 -14.36
N LEU A 127 7.12 -13.85 -13.38
CA LEU A 127 6.48 -15.03 -12.77
C LEU A 127 5.10 -14.68 -12.18
N HIS A 128 4.98 -13.54 -11.53
CA HIS A 128 3.69 -13.03 -11.05
C HIS A 128 2.72 -12.71 -12.20
N ARG A 129 3.17 -12.05 -13.28
CA ARG A 129 2.32 -11.76 -14.45
C ARG A 129 1.80 -13.05 -15.10
N ARG A 130 2.61 -14.10 -15.19
CA ARG A 130 2.18 -15.43 -15.67
C ARG A 130 1.16 -16.08 -14.74
N ALA A 131 1.42 -16.09 -13.43
CA ALA A 131 0.48 -16.58 -12.44
C ALA A 131 -0.86 -15.84 -12.46
N ALA A 132 -0.85 -14.53 -12.74
CA ALA A 132 -2.05 -13.71 -12.89
C ALA A 132 -2.90 -14.11 -14.10
N ARG A 133 -2.29 -14.64 -15.17
CA ARG A 133 -2.96 -15.14 -16.38
C ARG A 133 -3.38 -16.61 -16.27
N ALA A 134 -3.38 -17.17 -15.06
CA ALA A 134 -3.63 -18.58 -14.78
C ALA A 134 -2.61 -19.57 -15.40
N ASP A 135 -1.45 -19.08 -15.84
CA ASP A 135 -0.28 -19.90 -16.19
C ASP A 135 0.68 -19.92 -14.99
N MET A 136 0.36 -20.73 -13.97
CA MET A 136 1.17 -20.79 -12.75
C MET A 136 2.57 -21.36 -13.07
N PRO A 137 3.65 -20.61 -12.86
CA PRO A 137 4.99 -21.14 -13.07
C PRO A 137 5.30 -22.28 -12.10
N ARG A 138 6.19 -23.18 -12.51
CA ARG A 138 6.62 -24.32 -11.69
C ARG A 138 7.36 -23.83 -10.43
N PRO A 139 7.29 -24.57 -9.30
CA PRO A 139 8.03 -24.21 -8.08
C PRO A 139 9.52 -23.92 -8.31
N ALA A 140 10.19 -24.73 -9.15
CA ALA A 140 11.61 -24.53 -9.49
C ALA A 140 11.90 -23.17 -10.15
N SER A 141 10.95 -22.57 -10.87
CA SER A 141 11.11 -21.23 -11.44
C SER A 141 11.10 -20.14 -10.38
N TRP A 142 10.27 -20.29 -9.34
CA TRP A 142 10.22 -19.37 -8.20
C TRP A 142 11.46 -19.50 -7.32
N GLU A 143 11.92 -20.72 -7.07
CA GLU A 143 13.14 -21.01 -6.31
C GLU A 143 14.39 -20.44 -7.00
N ALA A 144 14.52 -20.66 -8.31
CA ALA A 144 15.63 -20.08 -9.07
C ALA A 144 15.65 -18.54 -9.03
N ALA A 145 14.47 -17.90 -9.16
CA ALA A 145 14.37 -16.45 -9.07
C ALA A 145 14.65 -15.92 -7.65
N TYR A 146 14.22 -16.66 -6.63
CA TYR A 146 14.54 -16.40 -5.23
C TYR A 146 16.07 -16.40 -5.00
N ASP A 147 16.77 -17.44 -5.45
CA ASP A 147 18.21 -17.56 -5.28
C ASP A 147 18.98 -16.41 -5.92
N VAL A 148 18.57 -16.00 -7.13
CA VAL A 148 19.16 -14.87 -7.85
C VAL A 148 19.00 -13.57 -7.06
N VAL A 149 17.78 -13.25 -6.60
CA VAL A 149 17.52 -11.98 -5.93
C VAL A 149 18.12 -11.94 -4.51
N VAL A 150 18.21 -13.09 -3.82
CA VAL A 150 18.91 -13.22 -2.54
C VAL A 150 20.41 -13.06 -2.72
N GLY A 151 20.99 -13.66 -3.77
CA GLY A 151 22.38 -13.42 -4.15
C GLY A 151 22.65 -11.93 -4.41
N ALA A 152 21.77 -11.26 -5.15
CA ALA A 152 21.84 -9.82 -5.36
C ALA A 152 21.71 -9.02 -4.06
N ALA A 153 20.81 -9.40 -3.15
CA ALA A 153 20.65 -8.74 -1.84
C ALA A 153 21.89 -8.89 -0.96
N ARG A 154 22.62 -10.02 -1.02
CA ARG A 154 23.89 -10.19 -0.29
C ARG A 154 25.00 -9.28 -0.83
N SER A 155 24.91 -8.87 -2.10
CA SER A 155 25.84 -7.89 -2.69
C SER A 155 25.56 -6.45 -2.26
N TYR A 156 24.41 -6.19 -1.64
CA TYR A 156 24.14 -4.93 -0.94
C TYR A 156 24.94 -4.94 0.38
N GLY A 157 26.20 -4.52 0.31
CA GLY A 157 27.04 -4.34 1.50
C GLY A 157 26.44 -3.33 2.50
N PRO A 158 27.01 -3.20 3.72
CA PRO A 158 26.49 -2.34 4.78
C PRO A 158 26.29 -0.86 4.39
N ALA A 159 27.01 -0.38 3.37
CA ALA A 159 26.93 0.98 2.84
C ALA A 159 25.85 1.18 1.74
N SER A 160 25.02 0.17 1.47
CA SER A 160 24.01 0.22 0.41
C SER A 160 22.77 1.01 0.84
N THR A 161 22.01 1.53 -0.13
CA THR A 161 20.77 2.28 0.14
C THR A 161 19.75 1.37 0.84
N LEU A 162 19.41 1.69 2.10
CA LEU A 162 18.39 0.96 2.88
C LEU A 162 17.06 0.74 2.13
N PRO A 163 16.56 1.69 1.30
CA PRO A 163 15.40 1.45 0.44
C PRO A 163 15.55 0.27 -0.53
N GLY A 164 16.72 0.13 -1.16
CA GLY A 164 16.98 -0.93 -2.14
C GLY A 164 17.04 -2.31 -1.49
N ALA A 165 17.58 -2.40 -0.27
CA ALA A 165 17.57 -3.65 0.50
C ALA A 165 16.13 -4.12 0.79
N HIS A 166 15.24 -3.22 1.19
CA HIS A 166 13.82 -3.54 1.39
C HIS A 166 13.06 -3.81 0.09
N ALA A 167 13.45 -3.18 -1.04
CA ALA A 167 12.89 -3.49 -2.35
C ALA A 167 13.23 -4.93 -2.78
N LEU A 168 14.49 -5.35 -2.63
CA LEU A 168 14.91 -6.74 -2.86
C LEU A 168 14.24 -7.68 -1.86
N GLN A 169 14.01 -7.22 -0.62
CA GLN A 169 13.27 -7.98 0.38
C GLN A 169 11.83 -8.27 -0.02
N ALA A 170 11.11 -7.26 -0.51
CA ALA A 170 9.77 -7.44 -1.05
C ALA A 170 9.77 -8.42 -2.23
N ALA A 171 10.78 -8.35 -3.10
CA ALA A 171 10.91 -9.25 -4.25
C ALA A 171 11.10 -10.73 -3.83
N TRP A 172 12.08 -11.08 -2.99
CA TRP A 172 12.22 -12.49 -2.60
C TRP A 172 11.05 -12.98 -1.74
N GLN A 173 10.49 -12.14 -0.86
CA GLN A 173 9.32 -12.53 -0.07
C GLN A 173 8.10 -12.84 -0.95
N SER A 174 8.00 -12.20 -2.12
CA SER A 174 6.89 -12.41 -3.04
C SER A 174 6.89 -13.77 -3.71
N THR A 175 8.06 -14.43 -3.79
CA THR A 175 8.16 -15.80 -4.30
C THR A 175 7.38 -16.80 -3.43
N LEU A 176 7.21 -16.52 -2.14
CA LEU A 176 6.41 -17.34 -1.21
C LEU A 176 4.90 -17.28 -1.51
N LEU A 177 4.45 -16.35 -2.37
CA LEU A 177 3.07 -16.32 -2.86
C LEU A 177 2.80 -17.41 -3.91
N ALA A 178 3.81 -18.16 -4.35
CA ALA A 178 3.60 -19.38 -5.12
C ALA A 178 2.86 -20.43 -4.28
N ASP A 179 3.11 -20.48 -2.98
CA ASP A 179 2.54 -21.47 -2.04
C ASP A 179 1.15 -21.07 -1.50
N ASP A 180 0.59 -21.95 -0.66
CA ASP A 180 -0.76 -21.80 -0.09
C ASP A 180 -0.82 -20.89 1.14
N HIS A 181 0.31 -20.47 1.72
CA HIS A 181 0.37 -19.59 2.90
C HIS A 181 0.29 -18.09 2.54
N ARG A 182 -0.81 -17.72 1.89
CA ARG A 182 -0.92 -16.52 1.05
C ARG A 182 -0.95 -15.19 1.81
N GLN A 183 -1.62 -15.13 2.97
CA GLN A 183 -1.81 -13.84 3.65
C GLN A 183 -0.53 -13.35 4.34
N GLY A 184 0.17 -14.23 5.07
CA GLY A 184 1.41 -13.86 5.75
C GLY A 184 2.51 -13.45 4.78
N ALA A 185 2.62 -14.15 3.65
CA ALA A 185 3.54 -13.77 2.57
C ALA A 185 3.20 -12.38 1.99
N LEU A 186 1.92 -12.11 1.69
CA LEU A 186 1.50 -10.82 1.15
C LEU A 186 1.73 -9.67 2.14
N ASP A 187 1.46 -9.91 3.43
CA ASP A 187 1.72 -8.93 4.49
C ASP A 187 3.23 -8.63 4.60
N ALA A 188 4.08 -9.65 4.49
CA ALA A 188 5.55 -9.48 4.49
C ALA A 188 6.05 -8.67 3.29
N VAL A 189 5.61 -9.03 2.07
CA VAL A 189 5.93 -8.31 0.83
C VAL A 189 5.54 -6.84 0.93
N THR A 190 4.30 -6.59 1.37
CA THR A 190 3.76 -5.24 1.51
C THR A 190 4.54 -4.45 2.55
N GLY A 191 4.82 -5.04 3.72
CA GLY A 191 5.59 -4.38 4.76
C GLY A 191 6.99 -3.99 4.30
N SER A 192 7.66 -4.83 3.52
CA SER A 192 8.97 -4.52 2.94
C SER A 192 8.88 -3.42 1.88
N ALA A 193 7.88 -3.45 0.99
CA ALA A 193 7.71 -2.40 0.00
C ALA A 193 7.37 -1.04 0.63
N VAL A 194 6.48 -1.01 1.62
CA VAL A 194 6.16 0.17 2.42
C VAL A 194 7.42 0.76 3.08
N ARG A 195 8.27 -0.08 3.69
CA ARG A 195 9.55 0.39 4.26
C ARG A 195 10.48 0.95 3.20
N ALA A 196 10.57 0.32 2.03
CA ALA A 196 11.37 0.83 0.91
C ALA A 196 10.91 2.23 0.49
N HIS A 197 9.60 2.42 0.32
CA HIS A 197 9.01 3.73 0.00
C HIS A 197 9.28 4.76 1.10
N ALA A 198 8.98 4.44 2.36
CA ALA A 198 9.11 5.39 3.48
C ALA A 198 10.56 5.88 3.65
N LEU A 199 11.53 4.97 3.52
CA LEU A 199 12.95 5.32 3.60
C LEU A 199 13.43 6.13 2.38
N ALA A 200 12.89 5.86 1.19
CA ALA A 200 13.27 6.58 -0.02
C ALA A 200 12.68 7.99 -0.13
N THR A 201 11.57 8.27 0.58
CA THR A 201 10.86 9.55 0.44
C THR A 201 11.48 10.71 1.22
N GLY A 202 12.36 10.45 2.19
CA GLY A 202 13.20 11.48 2.84
C GLY A 202 12.42 12.62 3.49
N THR A 203 12.89 13.87 3.38
CA THR A 203 12.28 15.06 4.00
C THR A 203 10.99 15.55 3.31
N ALA A 204 10.67 15.08 2.11
CA ALA A 204 9.40 15.30 1.39
C ALA A 204 8.46 14.08 1.54
N ALA A 205 8.54 13.40 2.68
CA ALA A 205 7.98 12.06 2.89
C ALA A 205 6.49 11.94 2.58
N SER A 206 5.68 12.84 3.13
CA SER A 206 4.23 12.71 3.17
C SER A 206 3.58 12.78 1.79
N ASP A 207 3.84 13.83 1.01
CA ASP A 207 3.21 14.02 -0.31
C ASP A 207 3.59 12.93 -1.30
N ARG A 208 4.87 12.56 -1.35
CA ARG A 208 5.33 11.49 -2.26
C ARG A 208 4.74 10.15 -1.86
N PHE A 209 4.70 9.83 -0.56
CA PHE A 209 4.13 8.59 -0.07
C PHE A 209 2.61 8.52 -0.27
N ALA A 210 1.90 9.65 -0.11
CA ALA A 210 0.48 9.74 -0.43
C ALA A 210 0.20 9.46 -1.92
N ARG A 211 1.02 9.99 -2.83
CA ARG A 211 0.92 9.65 -4.27
C ARG A 211 1.19 8.18 -4.54
N ILE A 212 2.21 7.58 -3.91
CA ILE A 212 2.51 6.15 -4.04
C ILE A 212 1.31 5.32 -3.54
N THR A 213 0.74 5.70 -2.39
CA THR A 213 -0.45 5.05 -1.81
C THR A 213 -1.64 5.12 -2.77
N GLY A 214 -1.89 6.29 -3.36
CA GLY A 214 -2.93 6.45 -4.38
C GLY A 214 -2.69 5.59 -5.62
N CYS A 215 -1.44 5.48 -6.11
CA CYS A 215 -1.10 4.63 -7.25
C CYS A 215 -1.29 3.13 -6.93
N ALA A 216 -0.89 2.71 -5.72
CA ALA A 216 -1.06 1.34 -5.26
C ALA A 216 -2.55 0.95 -5.18
N ILE A 217 -3.40 1.85 -4.66
CA ILE A 217 -4.86 1.65 -4.61
C ILE A 217 -5.45 1.62 -6.01
N ALA A 218 -5.10 2.58 -6.87
CA ALA A 218 -5.61 2.65 -8.23
C ALA A 218 -5.25 1.41 -9.06
N SER A 219 -4.01 0.91 -8.96
CA SER A 219 -3.59 -0.34 -9.62
C SER A 219 -4.44 -1.52 -9.14
N TRP A 220 -4.65 -1.68 -7.82
CA TRP A 220 -5.48 -2.77 -7.29
C TRP A 220 -6.91 -2.70 -7.80
N ARG A 221 -7.53 -1.52 -7.74
CA ARG A 221 -8.92 -1.33 -8.18
C ARG A 221 -9.08 -1.59 -9.67
N HIS A 222 -8.14 -1.12 -10.49
CA HIS A 222 -8.12 -1.37 -11.92
C HIS A 222 -8.02 -2.87 -12.23
N LEU A 223 -7.05 -3.56 -11.63
CA LEU A 223 -6.85 -5.00 -11.80
C LEU A 223 -8.06 -5.83 -11.31
N ALA A 224 -8.73 -5.36 -10.26
CA ALA A 224 -9.94 -5.98 -9.73
C ALA A 224 -11.23 -5.56 -10.47
N SER A 225 -11.14 -4.70 -11.48
CA SER A 225 -12.31 -4.13 -12.19
C SER A 225 -13.33 -3.46 -11.24
N LEU A 226 -12.84 -2.81 -10.18
CA LEU A 226 -13.66 -2.15 -9.16
C LEU A 226 -13.89 -0.66 -9.46
N ASP A 227 -13.29 -0.13 -10.51
CA ASP A 227 -13.48 1.26 -10.90
C ASP A 227 -14.84 1.42 -11.58
N ASP A 228 -15.70 2.22 -10.94
CA ASP A 228 -16.97 2.64 -11.53
C ASP A 228 -16.69 3.67 -12.63
N PRO A 229 -17.07 3.42 -13.90
CA PRO A 229 -16.87 4.38 -14.99
C PRO A 229 -17.55 5.74 -14.72
N HIS A 230 -18.51 5.82 -13.79
CA HIS A 230 -19.22 7.06 -13.45
C HIS A 230 -18.50 7.95 -12.43
N ARG A 231 -17.52 7.45 -11.66
CA ARG A 231 -16.82 8.25 -10.62
C ARG A 231 -15.77 9.22 -11.17
N CYS A 232 -15.19 8.98 -12.35
CA CYS A 232 -14.18 9.85 -12.95
C CYS A 232 -14.73 11.21 -13.46
N ARG A 233 -16.06 11.41 -13.54
CA ARG A 233 -16.65 12.69 -13.95
C ARG A 233 -16.75 13.74 -12.84
N GLY A 234 -16.55 13.36 -11.57
CA GLY A 234 -16.73 14.26 -10.42
C GLY A 234 -15.54 15.19 -10.13
N VAL A 235 -14.32 14.86 -10.57
CA VAL A 235 -13.10 15.61 -10.21
C VAL A 235 -12.79 16.74 -11.21
N ALA A 236 -13.30 16.65 -12.44
CA ALA A 236 -13.08 17.68 -13.46
C ALA A 236 -13.86 18.98 -13.21
N ASN A 237 -14.91 18.98 -12.37
CA ASN A 237 -15.85 20.10 -12.23
C ASN A 237 -15.64 20.99 -10.99
N GLN A 238 -14.60 20.77 -10.18
CA GLN A 238 -14.32 21.61 -9.00
C GLN A 238 -13.29 22.73 -9.24
N ARG A 239 -12.69 22.83 -10.44
CA ARG A 239 -11.75 23.91 -10.77
C ARG A 239 -12.38 25.17 -11.41
N SER A 240 -13.67 25.16 -11.72
CA SER A 240 -14.35 26.26 -12.43
C SER A 240 -15.08 27.26 -11.53
N VAL A 241 -15.15 27.07 -10.21
CA VAL A 241 -15.92 27.97 -9.31
C VAL A 241 -15.06 29.03 -8.60
N ARG A 242 -13.74 29.11 -8.87
CA ARG A 242 -12.82 30.04 -8.17
C ARG A 242 -12.33 31.26 -8.97
N ARG A 243 -13.05 31.69 -10.01
CA ARG A 243 -12.77 32.96 -10.70
C ARG A 243 -14.04 33.73 -11.11
N VAL A 244 -14.84 34.15 -10.14
CA VAL A 244 -15.61 35.40 -10.23
C VAL A 244 -15.77 35.93 -8.79
N GLY A 245 -15.14 37.06 -8.47
CA GLY A 245 -15.37 37.78 -7.21
C GLY A 245 -14.12 38.10 -6.40
N ALA A 246 -13.28 39.00 -6.92
CA ALA A 246 -12.54 40.00 -6.17
C ALA A 246 -12.09 41.09 -7.15
#